data_AF-A0A2E8CFQ2-F1
#
_entry.id   AF-A0A2E8CFQ2-F1
#
_cell.length_a   1.000
_cell.length_b   1.000
_cell.length_c   1.000
_cell.angle_alpha   90.00
_cell.angle_beta   90.00
_cell.angle_gamma   90.00
#
_symmetry.space_group_name_H-M   'P 1'
#
loop_
_entity.id
_entity.type
_entity.pdbx_description
1 polymer ?
#
loop_
_entity_poly.entity_id
_entity_poly.type
_entity_poly.pdbx_seq_one_letter_code
_entity_poly.pdbx_strand_id
1 'polypeptide(L)'
;MLMSNNYCALKQKPKACKKNLGISRINMPQINSPHDFKRYKQLLKNKLSLCSTMKQVPLSEPIFASQKEIHMQKARAIAKAMNRKTKKNNTSKNKSKNKMMPILLLRDKKGNYLVVDGHHRWLAHHFLNRRNKTNKASKAKKAKKHTMRSYVTNVDKLLKGFKKINQTLRRDKHHFHKKHTFE
;
A
#
# COMPACT_ATOMS: atom_id res chain seq x y z
N MET A 1 13.90 13.21 -23.80
CA MET A 1 14.08 13.08 -22.33
C MET A 1 13.20 11.95 -21.79
N LEU A 2 13.80 10.84 -21.34
CA LEU A 2 13.11 9.72 -20.70
C LEU A 2 12.49 10.18 -19.37
N MET A 3 11.19 10.50 -19.39
CA MET A 3 10.39 10.78 -18.20
C MET A 3 10.41 9.54 -17.30
N SER A 4 11.20 9.56 -16.22
CA SER A 4 11.32 8.42 -15.33
C SER A 4 9.94 8.02 -14.80
N ASN A 5 9.46 6.84 -15.17
CA ASN A 5 8.16 6.29 -14.77
C ASN A 5 8.05 5.94 -13.26
N ASN A 6 9.10 6.27 -12.51
CA ASN A 6 9.28 5.97 -11.10
C ASN A 6 8.96 7.22 -10.25
N TYR A 7 7.86 7.14 -9.49
CA TYR A 7 7.32 8.20 -8.64
C TYR A 7 8.31 8.78 -7.61
N CYS A 8 9.31 8.01 -7.19
CA CYS A 8 10.32 8.39 -6.21
C CYS A 8 11.65 8.88 -6.82
N ALA A 9 11.83 8.72 -8.14
CA ALA A 9 13.00 9.15 -8.90
C ALA A 9 12.83 10.52 -9.58
N LEU A 10 11.64 11.14 -9.47
CA LEU A 10 11.36 12.46 -10.04
C LEU A 10 12.19 13.56 -9.34
N LYS A 11 12.77 14.49 -10.11
CA LYS A 11 13.52 15.68 -9.62
C LYS A 11 12.74 16.45 -8.56
N GLN A 12 11.42 16.64 -8.75
CA GLN A 12 10.51 17.09 -7.70
C GLN A 12 9.77 15.90 -7.08
N LYS A 13 10.33 15.36 -5.99
CA LYS A 13 9.70 14.26 -5.22
C LYS A 13 8.35 14.74 -4.64
N PRO A 14 7.23 14.08 -4.96
CA PRO A 14 5.95 14.31 -4.29
C PRO A 14 6.08 14.13 -2.77
N LYS A 15 5.36 14.90 -1.95
CA LYS A 15 5.49 14.85 -0.46
C LYS A 15 5.39 13.43 0.11
N ALA A 16 4.58 12.55 -0.50
CA ALA A 16 4.45 11.14 -0.11
C ALA A 16 5.71 10.29 -0.34
N CYS A 17 6.60 10.71 -1.26
CA CYS A 17 7.87 10.05 -1.58
C CYS A 17 9.09 10.64 -0.90
N LYS A 18 8.99 11.87 -0.36
CA LYS A 18 10.07 12.49 0.41
C LYS A 18 10.39 11.73 1.70
N LYS A 19 9.47 10.86 2.14
CA LYS A 19 9.57 10.09 3.38
C LYS A 19 9.52 8.58 3.10
N ASN A 20 10.47 8.09 2.31
CA ASN A 20 10.63 6.65 2.09
C ASN A 20 11.81 6.09 2.89
N LEU A 21 11.78 4.79 3.21
CA LEU A 21 12.90 4.13 3.91
C LEU A 21 14.03 3.70 2.96
N GLY A 22 13.97 4.08 1.66
CA GLY A 22 15.01 3.77 0.68
C GLY A 22 15.17 2.29 0.33
N ILE A 23 14.22 1.42 0.68
CA ILE A 23 14.37 -0.03 0.49
C ILE A 23 14.13 -0.38 -0.98
N SER A 24 15.08 -1.11 -1.57
CA SER A 24 14.96 -1.61 -2.95
C SER A 24 13.83 -2.63 -3.06
N ARG A 25 13.13 -2.63 -4.19
CA ARG A 25 11.97 -3.48 -4.45
C ARG A 25 12.29 -4.98 -4.32
N ILE A 26 13.48 -5.40 -4.74
CA ILE A 26 13.93 -6.81 -4.62
C ILE A 26 13.98 -7.28 -3.16
N ASN A 27 14.15 -6.33 -2.23
CA ASN A 27 14.23 -6.60 -0.80
C ASN A 27 12.87 -6.50 -0.10
N MET A 28 11.80 -6.22 -0.85
CA MET A 28 10.44 -6.13 -0.31
C MET A 28 9.74 -7.49 -0.39
N PRO A 29 8.91 -7.85 0.59
CA PRO A 29 8.01 -8.99 0.46
C PRO A 29 6.94 -8.71 -0.60
N GLN A 30 6.61 -9.73 -1.38
CA GLN A 30 5.62 -9.71 -2.44
C GLN A 30 4.47 -10.64 -2.06
N ILE A 31 3.37 -10.09 -1.58
CA ILE A 31 2.20 -10.85 -1.15
C ILE A 31 1.20 -10.77 -2.31
N ASN A 32 1.36 -11.70 -3.25
CA ASN A 32 0.69 -11.67 -4.53
C ASN A 32 -0.66 -12.39 -4.50
N SER A 33 -0.84 -13.33 -3.56
CA SER A 33 -2.03 -14.18 -3.47
C SER A 33 -2.71 -14.15 -2.08
N PRO A 34 -3.99 -14.54 -1.99
CA PRO A 34 -4.65 -14.75 -0.69
C PRO A 34 -3.95 -15.79 0.19
N HIS A 35 -3.32 -16.80 -0.42
CA HIS A 35 -2.53 -17.81 0.29
C HIS A 35 -1.28 -17.19 0.91
N ASP A 36 -0.54 -16.38 0.13
CA ASP A 36 0.63 -15.63 0.62
C ASP A 36 0.23 -14.74 1.81
N PHE A 37 -0.94 -14.10 1.73
CA PHE A 37 -1.44 -13.25 2.80
C PHE A 37 -1.81 -14.04 4.06
N LYS A 38 -2.43 -15.22 3.91
CA LYS A 38 -2.71 -16.12 5.04
C LYS A 38 -1.40 -16.57 5.70
N ARG A 39 -0.40 -16.97 4.91
CA ARG A 39 0.93 -17.37 5.39
C ARG A 39 1.66 -16.21 6.08
N TYR A 40 1.64 -15.02 5.49
CA TYR A 40 2.18 -13.80 6.10
C TYR A 40 1.61 -13.57 7.51
N LYS A 41 0.28 -13.64 7.68
CA LYS A 41 -0.36 -13.49 8.99
C LYS A 41 0.08 -14.56 9.98
N GLN A 42 0.19 -15.81 9.54
CA GLN A 42 0.65 -16.92 10.39
C GLN A 42 2.10 -16.70 10.84
N LEU A 43 3.00 -16.29 9.94
CA LEU A 43 4.39 -16.01 10.28
C LEU A 43 4.52 -14.86 11.27
N LEU A 44 3.77 -13.77 11.07
CA LEU A 44 3.74 -12.67 12.05
C LEU A 44 3.30 -13.16 13.43
N LYS A 45 2.22 -13.94 13.51
CA LYS A 45 1.69 -14.44 14.79
C LYS A 45 2.68 -15.41 15.45
N ASN A 46 3.10 -16.43 14.71
CA ASN A 46 3.80 -17.58 15.29
C ASN A 46 5.30 -17.35 15.51
N LYS A 47 5.94 -16.47 14.71
CA LYS A 47 7.39 -16.23 14.80
C LYS A 47 7.73 -14.88 15.44
N LEU A 48 6.80 -13.92 15.43
CA LEU A 48 7.05 -12.57 15.92
C LEU A 48 6.09 -12.12 17.01
N SER A 49 5.08 -12.93 17.36
CA SER A 49 4.00 -12.55 18.28
C SER A 49 3.30 -11.25 17.85
N LEU A 50 3.24 -11.01 16.54
CA LEU A 50 2.63 -9.82 15.94
C LEU A 50 1.30 -10.18 15.30
N CYS A 51 0.31 -9.30 15.48
CA CYS A 51 -1.00 -9.44 14.86
C CYS A 51 -1.24 -8.32 13.84
N SER A 52 -1.84 -8.69 12.71
CA SER A 52 -2.25 -7.74 11.67
C SER A 52 -3.78 -7.62 11.63
N THR A 53 -4.28 -6.41 11.90
CA THR A 53 -5.71 -6.11 12.06
C THR A 53 -6.23 -5.24 10.94
N MET A 54 -7.45 -5.49 10.48
CA MET A 54 -8.06 -4.70 9.41
C MET A 54 -8.54 -3.35 9.95
N LYS A 55 -8.13 -2.25 9.33
CA LYS A 55 -8.50 -0.88 9.70
C LYS A 55 -8.81 -0.01 8.48
N GLN A 56 -9.69 0.97 8.66
CA GLN A 56 -9.87 2.07 7.71
C GLN A 56 -8.90 3.19 8.08
N VAL A 57 -7.82 3.34 7.33
CA VAL A 57 -6.77 4.32 7.63
C VAL A 57 -7.01 5.59 6.81
N PRO A 58 -7.18 6.77 7.44
CA PRO A 58 -7.28 8.03 6.71
C PRO A 58 -6.00 8.31 5.91
N LEU A 59 -6.12 8.81 4.68
CA LEU A 59 -4.95 9.23 3.91
C LEU A 59 -4.23 10.46 4.48
N SER A 60 -4.86 11.16 5.43
CA SER A 60 -4.27 12.29 6.14
C SER A 60 -3.25 11.87 7.20
N GLU A 61 -3.23 10.59 7.58
CA GLU A 61 -2.24 10.07 8.53
C GLU A 61 -0.80 10.21 7.99
N PRO A 62 0.21 10.23 8.86
CA PRO A 62 1.61 10.22 8.45
C PRO A 62 2.00 8.83 7.91
N ILE A 63 1.78 8.63 6.60
CA ILE A 63 2.05 7.36 5.89
C ILE A 63 3.29 7.47 5.01
N PHE A 64 4.23 6.57 5.25
CA PHE A 64 5.54 6.48 4.65
C PHE A 64 5.60 5.28 3.70
N ALA A 65 6.30 5.42 2.57
CA ALA A 65 6.54 4.30 1.67
C ALA A 65 7.83 3.57 2.06
N SER A 66 7.83 2.24 2.18
CA SER A 66 9.10 1.51 2.31
C SER A 66 9.90 1.47 1.00
N GLN A 67 9.21 1.33 -0.13
CA GLN A 67 9.83 1.11 -1.43
C GLN A 67 10.37 2.42 -2.03
N LYS A 68 11.59 2.35 -2.58
CA LYS A 68 12.21 3.44 -3.34
C LYS A 68 11.56 3.68 -4.70
N GLU A 69 10.75 2.77 -5.23
CA GLU A 69 10.25 2.87 -6.61
C GLU A 69 8.77 2.55 -6.74
N ILE A 70 7.98 3.38 -7.42
CA ILE A 70 6.55 3.07 -7.68
C ILE A 70 6.20 3.45 -9.11
N HIS A 71 5.84 2.45 -9.92
CA HIS A 71 5.37 2.65 -11.31
C HIS A 71 4.04 3.41 -11.35
N MET A 72 4.07 4.61 -11.92
CA MET A 72 2.93 5.53 -11.91
C MET A 72 1.73 5.06 -12.72
N GLN A 73 1.98 4.56 -13.93
CA GLN A 73 0.93 4.09 -14.83
C GLN A 73 0.11 2.96 -14.19
N LYS A 74 0.78 2.04 -13.48
CA LYS A 74 0.13 0.95 -12.74
C LYS A 74 -0.77 1.48 -11.62
N ALA A 75 -0.31 2.45 -10.83
CA ALA A 75 -1.13 3.07 -9.79
C ALA A 75 -2.34 3.82 -10.37
N ARG A 76 -2.19 4.52 -11.51
CA ARG A 76 -3.30 5.18 -12.23
C ARG A 76 -4.31 4.17 -12.77
N ALA A 77 -3.86 3.05 -13.34
CA ALA A 77 -4.74 1.98 -13.81
C ALA A 77 -5.56 1.38 -12.66
N ILE A 78 -4.94 1.14 -11.51
CA ILE A 78 -5.63 0.68 -10.29
C ILE A 78 -6.66 1.72 -9.84
N ALA A 79 -6.32 3.01 -9.81
CA ALA A 79 -7.26 4.06 -9.43
C ALA A 79 -8.48 4.12 -10.38
N LYS A 80 -8.27 4.01 -11.69
CA LYS A 80 -9.35 3.92 -12.69
C LYS A 80 -10.25 2.70 -12.42
N ALA A 81 -9.67 1.54 -12.13
CA ALA A 81 -10.43 0.33 -11.83
C ALA A 81 -11.26 0.45 -10.54
N MET A 82 -10.70 1.04 -9.48
CA MET A 82 -11.41 1.33 -8.22
C MET A 82 -12.61 2.26 -8.44
N ASN A 83 -12.45 3.30 -9.27
CA ASN A 83 -13.54 4.23 -9.65
C ASN A 83 -14.63 3.57 -10.51
N ARG A 84 -14.25 2.67 -11.43
CA ARG A 84 -15.24 1.94 -12.26
C ARG A 84 -16.09 1.01 -11.40
N LYS A 85 -15.52 0.35 -10.39
CA LYS A 85 -16.28 -0.48 -9.43
C LYS A 85 -17.27 0.34 -8.60
N THR A 86 -16.91 1.56 -8.19
CA THR A 86 -17.83 2.44 -7.47
C THR A 86 -18.97 2.95 -8.36
N LYS A 87 -18.73 3.19 -9.65
CA LYS A 87 -19.78 3.58 -10.60
C LYS A 87 -20.71 2.42 -11.03
N LYS A 88 -20.18 1.20 -11.22
CA LYS A 88 -20.96 0.02 -11.62
C LYS A 88 -21.77 -0.64 -10.48
N ASN A 89 -21.45 -0.33 -9.22
CA ASN A 89 -22.20 -0.84 -8.07
C ASN A 89 -23.63 -0.27 -7.97
N ASN A 90 -24.01 0.69 -8.82
CA ASN A 90 -25.39 1.15 -8.93
C ASN A 90 -26.23 0.35 -9.93
N THR A 91 -25.66 -0.57 -10.72
CA THR A 91 -26.41 -1.16 -11.87
C THR A 91 -26.09 -2.61 -12.27
N SER A 92 -25.37 -3.45 -11.52
CA SER A 92 -25.33 -4.89 -11.91
C SER A 92 -24.89 -5.88 -10.83
N LYS A 93 -25.68 -6.96 -10.69
CA LYS A 93 -25.55 -8.13 -9.81
C LYS A 93 -24.41 -9.11 -10.18
N ASN A 94 -23.35 -8.71 -10.90
CA ASN A 94 -22.24 -9.63 -11.22
C ASN A 94 -20.99 -9.36 -10.39
N LYS A 95 -20.95 -9.98 -9.20
CA LYS A 95 -19.80 -10.01 -8.27
C LYS A 95 -18.65 -10.83 -8.87
N SER A 96 -17.91 -10.25 -9.82
CA SER A 96 -16.55 -10.70 -10.13
C SER A 96 -15.71 -10.55 -8.85
N LYS A 97 -15.40 -11.70 -8.23
CA LYS A 97 -14.60 -11.90 -7.00
C LYS A 97 -13.13 -11.53 -7.18
N ASN A 98 -12.81 -10.43 -7.87
CA ASN A 98 -11.46 -9.92 -7.92
C ASN A 98 -11.14 -9.23 -6.58
N LYS A 99 -10.89 -10.05 -5.55
CA LYS A 99 -10.46 -9.65 -4.20
C LYS A 99 -9.12 -8.96 -4.35
N MET A 100 -9.16 -7.63 -4.48
CA MET A 100 -7.94 -6.82 -4.46
C MET A 100 -7.16 -7.15 -3.19
N MET A 101 -5.88 -7.50 -3.35
CA MET A 101 -5.02 -7.74 -2.21
C MET A 101 -4.95 -6.49 -1.32
N PRO A 102 -4.89 -6.66 0.01
CA PRO A 102 -4.89 -5.52 0.92
C PRO A 102 -3.63 -4.66 0.80
N ILE A 103 -3.70 -3.45 1.33
CA ILE A 103 -2.52 -2.65 1.66
C ILE A 103 -2.05 -3.09 3.04
N LEU A 104 -0.77 -3.42 3.17
CA LEU A 104 -0.17 -3.82 4.44
C LEU A 104 0.60 -2.64 5.02
N LEU A 105 0.35 -2.34 6.29
CA LEU A 105 0.97 -1.24 7.00
C LEU A 105 1.60 -1.73 8.31
N LEU A 106 2.74 -1.16 8.67
CA LEU A 106 3.19 -1.11 10.06
C LEU A 106 2.73 0.19 10.69
N ARG A 107 2.45 0.19 11.98
CA ARG A 107 2.21 1.40 12.78
C ARG A 107 3.16 1.43 13.97
N ASP A 108 3.87 2.53 14.18
CA ASP A 108 4.67 2.71 15.39
C ASP A 108 3.88 3.33 16.56
N LYS A 109 4.50 3.36 17.75
CA LYS A 109 3.91 3.98 18.95
C LYS A 109 3.63 5.48 18.77
N LYS A 110 4.34 6.15 17.87
CA LYS A 110 4.16 7.58 17.55
C LYS A 110 3.01 7.84 16.55
N GLY A 111 2.32 6.79 16.09
CA GLY A 111 1.22 6.90 15.15
C GLY A 111 1.65 7.01 13.68
N ASN A 112 2.93 6.84 13.36
CA ASN A 112 3.42 6.81 11.99
C ASN A 112 3.11 5.46 11.33
N TYR A 113 2.82 5.49 10.04
CA TYR A 113 2.51 4.29 9.26
C TYR A 113 3.55 4.02 8.18
N LEU A 114 3.99 2.77 8.01
CA LEU A 114 4.85 2.37 6.90
C LEU A 114 4.13 1.38 6.00
N VAL A 115 4.02 1.68 4.70
CA VAL A 115 3.52 0.72 3.71
C VAL A 115 4.55 -0.40 3.54
N VAL A 116 4.17 -1.64 3.82
CA VAL A 116 5.01 -2.85 3.65
C VAL A 116 4.79 -3.49 2.28
N ASP A 117 3.53 -3.57 1.85
CA ASP A 117 3.17 -4.05 0.52
C ASP A 117 1.85 -3.39 0.08
N GLY A 118 1.62 -3.31 -1.23
CA GLY A 118 0.48 -2.62 -1.84
C GLY A 118 0.74 -1.15 -2.16
N HIS A 119 1.99 -0.74 -2.40
CA HIS A 119 2.35 0.66 -2.68
C HIS A 119 1.59 1.27 -3.85
N HIS A 120 1.38 0.53 -4.95
CA HIS A 120 0.56 1.03 -6.07
C HIS A 120 -0.89 1.27 -5.68
N ARG A 121 -1.45 0.44 -4.79
CA ARG A 121 -2.83 0.58 -4.29
C ARG A 121 -2.93 1.78 -3.35
N TRP A 122 -1.97 1.92 -2.43
CA TRP A 122 -1.86 3.10 -1.57
C TRP A 122 -1.79 4.39 -2.40
N LEU A 123 -0.93 4.41 -3.41
CA LEU A 123 -0.80 5.56 -4.32
C LEU A 123 -2.08 5.80 -5.14
N ALA A 124 -2.77 4.75 -5.57
CA ALA A 124 -4.05 4.87 -6.24
C ALA A 124 -5.08 5.62 -5.37
N HIS A 125 -5.17 5.32 -4.07
CA HIS A 125 -6.05 6.06 -3.14
C HIS A 125 -5.71 7.56 -3.09
N HIS A 126 -4.42 7.94 -3.13
CA HIS A 126 -4.02 9.36 -3.20
C HIS A 126 -4.50 10.06 -4.48
N PHE A 127 -4.46 9.39 -5.63
CA PHE A 127 -5.00 9.95 -6.88
C PHE A 127 -6.51 10.17 -6.81
N LEU A 128 -7.24 9.23 -6.19
CA LEU A 128 -8.69 9.35 -5.99
C LEU A 128 -9.05 10.53 -5.07
N ASN A 129 -8.29 10.72 -3.98
CA ASN A 129 -8.51 11.82 -3.05
C ASN A 129 -8.27 13.20 -3.71
N ARG A 130 -7.22 13.33 -4.54
CA ARG A 130 -6.95 14.58 -5.29
C ARG A 130 -8.09 14.95 -6.24
N ARG A 131 -8.60 13.98 -7.00
CA ARG A 131 -9.70 14.20 -7.97
C ARG A 131 -11.03 14.60 -7.29
N ASN A 132 -11.27 14.12 -6.08
CA ASN A 132 -12.46 14.51 -5.32
C ASN A 132 -12.36 15.94 -4.78
N LYS A 133 -11.16 16.43 -4.46
CA LYS A 133 -10.97 17.83 -4.02
C LYS A 133 -11.22 18.83 -5.14
N THR A 134 -10.77 18.54 -6.36
CA THR A 134 -11.02 19.40 -7.53
C THR A 134 -12.50 19.47 -7.89
N ASN A 135 -13.24 18.37 -7.71
CA ASN A 135 -14.67 18.32 -8.07
C ASN A 135 -15.62 18.80 -6.95
N LYS A 136 -15.17 18.86 -5.69
CA LYS A 136 -15.99 19.30 -4.53
C LYS A 136 -15.77 20.75 -4.12
N ALA A 137 -14.84 21.46 -4.74
CA ALA A 137 -14.69 22.91 -4.54
C ALA A 137 -15.97 23.70 -4.88
N SER A 138 -16.96 23.08 -5.55
CA SER A 138 -18.26 23.67 -5.88
C SER A 138 -19.41 23.38 -4.90
N LYS A 139 -19.25 22.50 -3.89
CA LYS A 139 -20.34 22.23 -2.91
C LYS A 139 -19.79 21.98 -1.51
N ALA A 140 -20.00 22.94 -0.61
CA ALA A 140 -19.71 22.88 0.82
C ALA A 140 -20.50 21.77 1.53
N LYS A 141 -20.00 20.53 1.47
CA LYS A 141 -20.41 19.44 2.36
C LYS A 141 -19.15 18.86 3.00
N LYS A 142 -19.12 18.80 4.34
CA LYS A 142 -18.05 18.22 5.20
C LYS A 142 -17.26 17.15 4.42
N ALA A 143 -16.02 17.46 4.06
CA ALA A 143 -15.21 16.59 3.24
C ALA A 143 -14.97 15.25 3.97
N LYS A 144 -15.76 14.21 3.63
CA LYS A 144 -15.57 12.85 4.14
C LYS A 144 -14.09 12.46 3.92
N LYS A 145 -13.34 12.29 5.00
CA LYS A 145 -11.90 11.95 4.94
C LYS A 145 -11.75 10.68 4.12
N HIS A 146 -10.99 10.73 3.03
CA HIS A 146 -10.75 9.56 2.19
C HIS A 146 -9.93 8.55 2.98
N THR A 147 -10.51 7.39 3.24
CA THR A 147 -9.84 6.29 3.95
C THR A 147 -9.44 5.19 2.98
N MET A 148 -8.54 4.32 3.43
CA MET A 148 -8.14 3.11 2.72
C MET A 148 -8.21 1.90 3.66
N ARG A 149 -8.78 0.81 3.14
CA ARG A 149 -8.82 -0.45 3.85
C ARG A 149 -7.43 -1.07 3.87
N SER A 150 -6.86 -1.19 5.05
CA SER A 150 -5.49 -1.66 5.25
C SER A 150 -5.42 -2.69 6.36
N TYR A 151 -4.42 -3.57 6.31
CA TYR A 151 -4.07 -4.42 7.44
C TYR A 151 -2.89 -3.81 8.16
N VAL A 152 -3.07 -3.52 9.44
CA VAL A 152 -2.15 -2.77 10.28
C VAL A 152 -1.54 -3.72 11.31
N THR A 153 -0.22 -3.79 11.32
CA THR A 153 0.57 -4.48 12.34
C THR A 153 1.26 -3.43 13.20
N ASN A 154 0.99 -3.42 14.51
CA ASN A 154 1.66 -2.51 15.44
C ASN A 154 3.08 -2.99 15.73
N VAL A 155 4.06 -2.08 15.75
CA VAL A 155 5.48 -2.35 16.03
C VAL A 155 6.04 -1.23 16.91
N ASP A 156 7.15 -1.46 17.62
CA ASP A 156 7.74 -0.40 18.46
C ASP A 156 8.33 0.75 17.63
N LYS A 157 9.12 0.41 16.61
CA LYS A 157 9.76 1.36 15.68
C LYS A 157 9.62 0.83 14.25
N LEU A 158 9.22 1.68 13.31
CA LEU A 158 8.93 1.28 11.92
C LEU A 158 10.09 0.53 11.26
N LEU A 159 11.30 1.08 11.28
CA LEU A 159 12.46 0.49 10.60
C LEU A 159 12.87 -0.85 11.23
N LYS A 160 12.92 -0.92 12.57
CA LYS A 160 13.27 -2.16 13.30
C LYS A 160 12.22 -3.24 13.07
N GLY A 161 10.95 -2.88 13.17
CA GLY A 161 9.82 -3.78 12.90
C GLY A 161 9.84 -4.30 11.47
N PHE A 162 10.06 -3.43 10.49
CA PHE A 162 10.18 -3.81 9.09
C PHE A 162 11.33 -4.79 8.85
N LYS A 163 12.54 -4.49 9.37
CA LYS A 163 13.71 -5.38 9.24
C LYS A 163 13.43 -6.78 9.81
N LYS A 164 12.85 -6.84 11.02
CA LYS A 164 12.51 -8.11 11.69
C LYS A 164 11.51 -8.92 10.88
N ILE A 165 10.42 -8.28 10.41
CA ILE A 165 9.41 -8.93 9.57
C ILE A 165 10.04 -9.43 8.27
N ASN A 166 10.81 -8.60 7.57
CA ASN A 166 11.43 -9.00 6.31
C ASN A 166 12.39 -10.18 6.47
N GLN A 167 13.19 -10.19 7.54
CA GLN A 167 14.07 -11.31 7.86
C GLN A 167 13.29 -12.60 8.12
N THR A 168 12.17 -12.53 8.83
CA THR A 168 11.28 -13.69 9.05
C THR A 168 10.70 -14.21 7.74
N LEU A 169 10.26 -13.32 6.84
CA LEU A 169 9.69 -13.72 5.55
C LEU A 169 10.73 -14.35 4.62
N ARG A 170 11.98 -13.86 4.63
CA ARG A 170 13.09 -14.43 3.84
C ARG A 170 13.47 -15.85 4.25
N ARG A 171 13.31 -16.18 5.53
CA ARG A 171 13.60 -17.52 6.07
C ARG A 171 12.50 -18.53 5.76
N ASP A 172 11.33 -18.08 5.34
CA ASP A 172 10.26 -18.97 4.92
C ASP A 172 10.59 -19.53 3.54
N LYS A 173 10.43 -20.85 3.35
CA LYS A 173 10.63 -21.50 2.04
C LYS A 173 9.62 -21.04 0.98
N HIS A 174 8.60 -20.28 1.39
CA HIS A 174 7.62 -19.68 0.49
C HIS A 174 8.19 -18.44 -0.20
N HIS A 175 7.82 -18.26 -1.46
CA HIS A 175 8.49 -17.35 -2.37
C HIS A 175 8.01 -15.90 -2.27
N PHE A 176 8.20 -15.25 -1.12
CA PHE A 176 7.87 -13.84 -0.93
C PHE A 176 8.75 -12.87 -1.73
N HIS A 177 9.84 -13.33 -2.36
CA HIS A 177 10.79 -12.44 -3.06
C HIS A 177 11.05 -12.84 -4.52
N LYS A 178 10.33 -13.81 -5.09
CA LYS A 178 10.71 -14.45 -6.37
C LYS A 178 10.42 -13.69 -7.66
N LYS A 179 9.78 -12.51 -7.66
CA LYS A 179 9.46 -11.84 -8.93
C LYS A 179 10.20 -10.53 -9.08
N HIS A 180 11.51 -10.55 -9.38
CA HIS A 180 12.22 -9.44 -10.05
C HIS A 180 13.53 -9.93 -10.68
N THR A 181 13.45 -10.64 -11.81
CA THR A 181 14.34 -10.30 -12.92
C THR A 181 13.71 -9.08 -13.58
N PHE A 182 14.42 -7.95 -13.57
CA PHE A 182 14.14 -6.88 -14.50
C PHE A 182 15.04 -7.21 -15.70
N GLU A 183 14.44 -7.60 -16.82
CA GLU A 183 15.02 -7.31 -18.12
C GLU A 183 15.01 -5.79 -18.33
#